data_AF-A0A534Z9I6-F1
#
_entry.id   AF-A0A534Z9I6-F1
#
_cell.length_a   1.000
_cell.length_b   1.000
_cell.length_c   1.000
_cell.angle_alpha   90.00
_cell.angle_beta   90.00
_cell.angle_gamma   90.00
#
_symmetry.space_group_name_H-M   'P 1'
#
loop_
_entity.id
_entity.type
_entity.pdbx_description
1 polymer ?
#
loop_
_entity_poly.entity_id
_entity_poly.type
_entity_poly.pdbx_seq_one_letter_code
_entity_poly.pdbx_strand_id
1 'polypeptide(L)'
;MELGLLRLAIALYLAGTVAALVGIAVRQDLPRTLLPRLLWAGFVAHGLSIAVRSWTVGHMAVTTFDEALSFLALLLIAVFLMVQLRRPLVALGAVVSPLAFGLTLASDAVYRGARPLPPVL
;
A
#
# COMPACT_ATOMS: atom_id res chain seq x y z
N MET A 1 -11.27 3.77 8.13
CA MET A 1 -10.34 2.67 7.82
C MET A 1 -9.99 1.97 9.12
N GLU A 2 -9.69 0.67 9.10
CA GLU A 2 -9.06 0.04 10.26
C GLU A 2 -7.61 0.53 10.34
N LEU A 3 -7.39 1.54 11.18
CA LEU A 3 -6.12 2.25 11.31
C LEU A 3 -4.97 1.31 11.69
N GLY A 4 -5.25 0.25 12.45
CA GLY A 4 -4.26 -0.77 12.79
C GLY A 4 -3.71 -1.50 11.55
N LEU A 5 -4.59 -1.94 10.65
CA LEU A 5 -4.20 -2.64 9.43
C LEU A 5 -3.51 -1.70 8.43
N LEU A 6 -3.95 -0.44 8.36
CA LEU A 6 -3.32 0.56 7.50
C LEU A 6 -1.88 0.85 7.96
N ARG A 7 -1.66 1.03 9.26
CA ARG A 7 -0.32 1.22 9.83
C ARG A 7 0.57 -0.01 9.66
N LEU A 8 0.02 -1.22 9.75
CA LEU A 8 0.74 -2.44 9.42
C LEU A 8 1.17 -2.45 7.94
N ALA A 9 0.29 -2.05 7.02
CA ALA A 9 0.64 -1.91 5.60
C ALA A 9 1.75 -0.87 5.39
N ILE A 10 1.68 0.28 6.06
CA ILE A 10 2.73 1.31 6.04
C ILE A 10 4.08 0.73 6.46
N ALA A 11 4.12 0.00 7.59
CA ALA A 11 5.34 -0.62 8.09
C ALA A 11 5.91 -1.66 7.10
N LEU A 12 5.04 -2.45 6.46
CA LEU A 12 5.44 -3.46 5.48
C LEU A 12 5.96 -2.83 4.18
N TYR A 13 5.34 -1.76 3.68
CA TYR A 13 5.83 -1.01 2.51
C TYR A 13 7.13 -0.27 2.83
N LEU A 14 7.29 0.25 4.04
CA LEU A 14 8.56 0.84 4.48
C LEU A 14 9.67 -0.21 4.50
N ALA A 15 9.41 -1.39 5.09
CA ALA A 15 10.36 -2.49 5.10
C ALA A 15 10.73 -2.96 3.68
N GLY A 16 9.74 -3.06 2.77
CA GLY A 16 9.97 -3.35 1.37
C GLY A 16 10.86 -2.30 0.68
N THR A 17 10.63 -1.02 1.00
CA THR A 17 11.40 0.11 0.46
C THR A 17 12.85 0.04 0.92
N VAL A 18 13.07 -0.17 2.22
CA VAL A 18 14.42 -0.33 2.79
C VAL A 18 15.12 -1.53 2.16
N ALA A 19 14.45 -2.68 2.03
CA ALA A 19 15.03 -3.86 1.40
C ALA A 19 15.44 -3.59 -0.07
N ALA A 20 14.60 -2.88 -0.83
CA ALA A 20 14.92 -2.52 -2.21
C ALA A 20 16.12 -1.55 -2.31
N LEU A 21 16.15 -0.51 -1.46
CA LEU A 21 17.25 0.45 -1.41
C LEU A 21 18.58 -0.19 -0.99
N VAL A 22 18.56 -1.03 0.04
CA VAL A 22 19.74 -1.77 0.51
C VAL A 22 20.24 -2.75 -0.56
N GLY A 23 19.34 -3.42 -1.29
CA GLY A 23 19.71 -4.31 -2.39
C GLY A 23 20.43 -3.59 -3.52
N ILE A 24 20.01 -2.37 -3.84
CA ILE A 24 20.68 -1.52 -4.84
C ILE A 24 22.01 -0.98 -4.29
N ALA A 25 22.01 -0.45 -3.07
CA ALA A 25 23.17 0.22 -2.48
C ALA A 25 24.34 -0.74 -2.22
N VAL A 26 24.05 -1.93 -1.69
CA VAL A 26 25.08 -2.89 -1.29
C VAL A 26 25.46 -3.82 -2.45
N ARG A 27 24.73 -3.77 -3.59
CA ARG A 27 24.87 -4.73 -4.72
C ARG A 27 24.86 -6.20 -4.28
N GLN A 28 24.33 -6.48 -3.08
CA GLN A 28 24.27 -7.81 -2.52
C GLN A 28 23.03 -8.52 -3.01
N ASP A 29 23.14 -9.84 -3.20
CA ASP A 29 21.99 -10.70 -3.47
C ASP A 29 21.12 -10.81 -2.22
N LEU A 30 20.29 -9.79 -1.96
CA LEU A 30 19.16 -9.99 -1.05
C LEU A 30 18.31 -11.14 -1.59
N PRO A 31 17.72 -11.96 -0.70
CA PRO A 31 16.86 -13.04 -1.12
C PRO A 31 15.78 -12.49 -2.04
N ARG A 32 15.79 -12.94 -3.31
CA ARG A 32 14.88 -12.45 -4.36
C ARG A 32 13.40 -12.58 -3.98
N THR A 33 13.09 -13.39 -2.97
CA THR A 33 11.75 -13.62 -2.42
C THR A 33 11.35 -12.64 -1.31
N LEU A 34 12.29 -11.92 -0.68
CA LEU A 34 11.99 -11.07 0.48
C LEU A 34 11.12 -9.87 0.10
N LEU A 35 11.52 -9.14 -0.93
CA LEU A 35 10.78 -7.97 -1.42
C LEU A 35 9.34 -8.32 -1.84
N PRO A 36 9.09 -9.32 -2.72
CA PRO A 36 7.73 -9.71 -3.05
C PRO A 36 6.93 -10.18 -1.84
N ARG A 37 7.53 -10.90 -0.89
CA ARG A 37 6.82 -11.35 0.32
C ARG A 37 6.36 -10.19 1.18
N LEU A 38 7.22 -9.19 1.42
CA LEU A 38 6.86 -7.99 2.17
C LEU A 38 5.74 -7.20 1.47
N LEU A 39 5.84 -7.05 0.16
CA LEU A 39 4.84 -6.32 -0.62
C LEU A 39 3.50 -7.07 -0.70
N TRP A 40 3.51 -8.40 -0.82
CA TRP A 40 2.30 -9.22 -0.73
C TRP A 40 1.64 -9.13 0.64
N ALA A 41 2.42 -9.21 1.73
CA ALA A 41 1.90 -9.07 3.08
C ALA A 41 1.26 -7.69 3.29
N GLY A 42 1.94 -6.62 2.84
CA GLY A 42 1.44 -5.25 2.89
C GLY A 42 0.16 -5.09 2.07
N PHE A 43 0.13 -5.63 0.86
CA PHE A 43 -1.04 -5.61 -0.03
C PHE A 43 -2.27 -6.25 0.61
N VAL A 44 -2.10 -7.43 1.23
CA VAL A 44 -3.21 -8.13 1.90
C VAL A 44 -3.72 -7.33 3.10
N ALA A 45 -2.83 -6.82 3.94
CA ALA A 45 -3.21 -6.00 5.10
C ALA A 45 -3.93 -4.71 4.67
N HIS A 46 -3.44 -4.05 3.64
CA HIS A 46 -4.01 -2.82 3.09
C HIS A 46 -5.38 -3.07 2.47
N GLY A 47 -5.51 -4.12 1.64
CA GLY A 47 -6.78 -4.52 1.05
C GLY A 47 -7.83 -4.86 2.10
N LEU A 48 -7.43 -5.56 3.18
CA LEU A 48 -8.32 -5.88 4.28
C LEU A 48 -8.76 -4.61 5.06
N SER A 49 -7.89 -3.63 5.24
CA SER A 49 -8.27 -2.34 5.86
C SER A 49 -9.36 -1.60 5.06
N ILE A 50 -9.22 -1.60 3.73
CA ILE A 50 -10.20 -0.98 2.82
C ILE A 50 -11.50 -1.80 2.80
N ALA A 51 -11.42 -3.13 2.81
CA ALA A 51 -12.58 -4.02 2.82
C ALA A 51 -13.41 -3.84 4.10
N VAL A 52 -12.77 -3.84 5.28
CA VAL A 52 -13.45 -3.60 6.56
C VAL A 52 -14.10 -2.23 6.57
N ARG A 53 -13.40 -1.19 6.08
CA ARG A 53 -14.01 0.14 5.97
C ARG A 53 -15.21 0.15 5.04
N SER A 54 -15.09 -0.45 3.87
CA SER A 54 -16.19 -0.48 2.90
C SER A 54 -17.42 -1.19 3.47
N TRP A 55 -17.20 -2.24 4.27
CA TRP A 55 -18.27 -2.92 5.00
C TRP A 55 -18.91 -2.02 6.07
N THR A 56 -18.11 -1.25 6.83
CA THR A 56 -18.64 -0.39 7.90
C THR A 56 -19.39 0.85 7.40
N VAL A 57 -19.02 1.42 6.24
CA VAL A 57 -19.74 2.56 5.66
C VAL A 57 -20.84 2.14 4.66
N GLY A 58 -20.91 0.86 4.28
CA GLY A 58 -21.95 0.33 3.39
C GLY A 58 -21.78 0.69 1.91
N HIS A 59 -20.64 1.29 1.55
CA HIS A 59 -20.26 1.62 0.17
C HIS A 59 -18.75 1.43 0.01
N MET A 60 -18.26 1.51 -1.24
CA MET A 60 -16.83 1.42 -1.50
C MET A 60 -16.09 2.59 -0.85
N ALA A 61 -15.08 2.32 -0.02
CA ALA A 61 -14.29 3.33 0.69
C ALA A 61 -13.27 4.00 -0.24
N VAL A 62 -13.77 4.77 -1.22
CA VAL A 62 -13.01 5.56 -2.21
C VAL A 62 -13.61 6.98 -2.34
N THR A 63 -14.52 7.34 -1.45
CA THR A 63 -15.36 8.55 -1.59
C THR A 63 -14.68 9.81 -1.07
N THR A 64 -13.76 9.67 -0.13
CA THR A 64 -12.97 10.78 0.41
C THR A 64 -11.57 10.83 -0.19
N PHE A 65 -10.89 11.96 -0.06
CA PHE A 65 -9.54 12.13 -0.62
C PHE A 65 -8.51 11.18 0.02
N ASP A 66 -8.59 10.96 1.34
CA ASP A 66 -7.76 9.99 2.05
C ASP A 66 -8.02 8.56 1.58
N GLU A 67 -9.28 8.22 1.31
CA GLU A 67 -9.72 6.95 0.76
C GLU A 67 -9.20 6.73 -0.66
N ALA A 68 -9.30 7.75 -1.52
CA ALA A 68 -8.77 7.71 -2.89
C ALA A 68 -7.25 7.53 -2.92
N LEU A 69 -6.50 8.22 -2.04
CA LEU A 69 -5.05 8.05 -1.90
C LEU A 69 -4.68 6.62 -1.48
N SER A 70 -5.40 6.07 -0.51
CA SER A 70 -5.20 4.70 -0.02
C SER A 70 -5.48 3.67 -1.11
N PHE A 71 -6.58 3.84 -1.85
CA PHE A 71 -6.96 2.96 -2.94
C PHE A 71 -5.99 3.04 -4.13
N LEU A 72 -5.49 4.24 -4.45
CA LEU A 72 -4.44 4.42 -5.46
C LEU A 72 -3.15 3.69 -5.08
N ALA A 73 -2.73 3.78 -3.81
CA ALA A 73 -1.56 3.06 -3.31
C ALA A 73 -1.75 1.54 -3.43
N LEU A 74 -2.93 1.02 -3.06
CA LEU A 74 -3.27 -0.39 -3.20
C LEU A 74 -3.21 -0.85 -4.67
N LEU A 75 -3.76 -0.05 -5.59
CA LEU A 75 -3.73 -0.35 -7.03
C LEU A 75 -2.31 -0.36 -7.59
N LEU A 76 -1.45 0.60 -7.21
CA LEU A 76 -0.05 0.63 -7.64
C LEU A 76 0.70 -0.63 -7.22
N ILE A 77 0.50 -1.07 -5.97
CA ILE A 77 1.08 -2.32 -5.47
C ILE A 77 0.51 -3.52 -6.22
N ALA A 78 -0.80 -3.57 -6.49
CA ALA A 78 -1.43 -4.66 -7.23
C ALA A 78 -0.84 -4.79 -8.64
N VAL A 79 -0.73 -3.68 -9.38
CA VAL A 79 -0.14 -3.64 -10.72
C VAL A 79 1.33 -4.07 -10.66
N PHE A 80 2.08 -3.57 -9.67
CA PHE A 80 3.47 -3.96 -9.50
C PHE A 80 3.62 -5.45 -9.23
N LEU A 81 2.83 -6.03 -8.32
CA LEU A 81 2.85 -7.46 -8.04
C LEU A 81 2.49 -8.28 -9.29
N MET A 82 1.50 -7.85 -10.07
CA MET A 82 1.12 -8.48 -11.34
C MET A 82 2.26 -8.46 -12.37
N VAL A 83 2.97 -7.33 -12.50
CA VAL A 83 4.14 -7.21 -13.37
C VAL A 83 5.29 -8.09 -12.85
N GLN A 84 5.49 -8.12 -11.53
CA GLN A 84 6.56 -8.89 -10.91
C GLN A 84 6.39 -10.40 -11.12
N LEU A 85 5.15 -10.90 -11.18
CA LEU A 85 4.84 -12.29 -11.54
C LEU A 85 5.33 -12.66 -12.95
N ARG A 86 5.36 -11.70 -13.89
CA ARG A 86 5.81 -11.93 -15.26
C ARG A 86 7.30 -11.66 -15.46
N ARG A 87 7.82 -10.60 -14.84
CA ARG A 87 9.22 -10.13 -14.98
C ARG A 87 9.71 -9.60 -13.62
N PRO A 88 10.54 -10.35 -12.87
CA PRO A 88 11.08 -9.88 -11.60
C PRO A 88 12.14 -8.80 -11.84
N LEU A 89 11.70 -7.55 -11.92
CA LEU A 89 12.55 -6.38 -12.07
C LEU A 89 12.71 -5.68 -10.71
N VAL A 90 13.87 -5.86 -10.09
CA VAL A 90 14.21 -5.24 -8.79
C VAL A 90 14.09 -3.70 -8.86
N ALA A 91 14.47 -3.12 -10.00
CA ALA A 91 14.39 -1.68 -10.24
C ALA A 91 12.95 -1.13 -10.14
N LEU A 92 11.94 -1.87 -10.59
CA LEU A 92 10.54 -1.46 -10.45
C LEU A 92 10.11 -1.44 -8.99
N GLY A 93 10.56 -2.42 -8.20
CA GLY A 93 10.24 -2.49 -6.78
C GLY A 93 10.81 -1.32 -5.98
N ALA A 94 12.01 -0.86 -6.35
CA ALA A 94 12.67 0.29 -5.73
C ALA A 94 11.96 1.62 -6.00
N VAL A 95 11.13 1.72 -7.05
CA VAL A 95 10.32 2.92 -7.35
C VAL A 95 8.92 2.77 -6.78
N VAL A 96 8.28 1.61 -6.97
CA VAL A 96 6.89 1.41 -6.56
C VAL A 96 6.75 1.33 -5.03
N SER A 97 7.70 0.68 -4.34
CA SER A 97 7.64 0.55 -2.88
C SER A 97 7.63 1.90 -2.15
N PRO A 98 8.55 2.86 -2.42
CA PRO A 98 8.50 4.17 -1.78
C PRO A 98 7.27 5.00 -2.17
N LEU A 99 6.79 4.88 -3.41
CA LEU A 99 5.54 5.53 -3.83
C LEU A 99 4.33 5.00 -3.05
N ALA A 100 4.21 3.68 -2.92
CA ALA A 100 3.14 3.05 -2.15
C ALA A 100 3.21 3.43 -0.67
N PHE A 101 4.41 3.42 -0.08
CA PHE A 101 4.63 3.90 1.28
C PHE A 101 4.19 5.37 1.43
N GLY A 102 4.66 6.26 0.55
CA GLY A 102 4.36 7.69 0.63
C GLY A 102 2.86 7.99 0.49
N LEU A 103 2.18 7.35 -0.45
CA LEU A 103 0.74 7.51 -0.65
C LEU A 103 -0.08 6.96 0.53
N THR A 104 0.31 5.80 1.08
CA THR A 104 -0.38 5.21 2.23
C THR A 104 -0.15 6.04 3.49
N LEU A 105 1.06 6.58 3.69
CA LEU A 105 1.37 7.50 4.78
C LEU A 105 0.62 8.82 4.65
N ALA A 106 0.51 9.37 3.44
CA ALA A 106 -0.27 10.58 3.18
C ALA A 106 -1.76 10.34 3.47
N SER A 107 -2.30 9.16 3.12
CA SER A 107 -3.66 8.78 3.46
C SER A 107 -3.88 8.75 4.99
N ASP A 108 -2.98 8.13 5.76
CA ASP A 108 -3.06 8.12 7.23
C ASP A 108 -2.94 9.53 7.84
N ALA A 109 -2.02 10.36 7.32
CA ALA A 109 -1.81 11.73 7.80
C ALA A 109 -2.99 12.68 7.50
N VAL A 110 -3.65 12.47 6.35
CA VAL A 110 -4.80 13.28 5.92
C VAL A 110 -6.13 12.72 6.46
N TYR A 111 -6.13 11.53 7.04
CA TYR A 111 -7.34 10.88 7.57
C TYR A 111 -8.08 11.78 8.56
N ARG A 112 -9.27 12.26 8.19
CA ARG A 112 -10.11 13.15 9.02
C ARG A 112 -11.22 12.41 9.80
N GLY A 113 -11.17 11.09 9.86
CA GLY A 113 -12.22 10.27 10.47
C GLY A 113 -13.45 10.09 9.56
N ALA A 114 -14.38 9.22 9.98
CA ALA A 114 -15.65 9.03 9.28
C ALA A 114 -16.55 10.26 9.48
N ARG A 115 -16.46 11.24 8.58
CA ARG A 115 -17.46 12.30 8.48
C ARG A 115 -18.65 11.77 7.67
N PRO A 116 -19.89 12.05 8.07
CA PRO A 116 -21.06 11.68 7.28
C PRO A 116 -20.96 12.33 5.90
N LEU A 117 -21.26 11.55 4.87
CA LEU A 117 -21.33 12.02 3.49
C LEU A 117 -22.34 13.17 3.40
N PRO A 118 -22.04 14.26 2.66
CA PRO A 118 -23.04 15.27 2.32
C PRO A 118 -24.22 14.57 1.60
N PRO A 119 -25.47 14.90 1.93
CA PRO A 119 -26.67 14.23 1.41
C PRO A 119 -26.96 14.47 -0.09
N VAL A 120 -25.96 14.92 -0.86
CA VAL A 120 -26.05 15.30 -2.27
C VAL A 120 -25.49 14.21 -3.21
N LEU A 121 -24.95 13.12 -2.65
CA LEU A 121 -24.60 11.88 -3.36
C LEU A 121 -25.50 10.74 -2.86
#